data_AF-A0A7Y3FXN7-F1
#
_entry.id   AF-A0A7Y3FXN7-F1
#
_cell.length_a   1.000
_cell.length_b   1.000
_cell.length_c   1.000
_cell.angle_alpha   90.00
_cell.angle_beta   90.00
_cell.angle_gamma   90.00
#
_symmetry.space_group_name_H-M   'P 1'
#
loop_
_entity.id
_entity.type
_entity.pdbx_description
1 polymer ?
#
loop_
_entity_poly.entity_id
_entity_poly.type
_entity_poly.pdbx_seq_one_letter_code
_entity_poly.pdbx_strand_id
1 'polypeptide(L)'
;MGKEIERTITITSNKKYPFKIVNTSAKVGRDISYELKEVKNSDGKKYSLSVKNLKTQRGRYHDIISLKTDKNPLPEIIIRVIGNITDIDPKSQKPK
;
A
#
# COMPACT_ATOMS: atom_id res chain seq x y z
N MET A 1 -21.55 11.05 -3.26
CA MET A 1 -20.95 9.88 -2.60
C MET A 1 -19.46 9.88 -2.91
N GLY A 2 -18.59 9.67 -1.91
CA GLY A 2 -17.14 9.61 -2.12
C GLY A 2 -16.78 8.45 -3.04
N LYS A 3 -15.90 8.67 -4.01
CA LYS A 3 -15.42 7.59 -4.88
C LYS A 3 -14.49 6.68 -4.10
N GLU A 4 -14.59 5.39 -4.37
CA GLU A 4 -13.64 4.42 -3.85
C GLU A 4 -12.25 4.69 -4.45
N ILE A 5 -11.25 4.83 -3.59
CA ILE A 5 -9.86 5.04 -3.99
C ILE A 5 -9.09 3.82 -3.51
N GLU A 6 -8.65 3.00 -4.47
CA GLU A 6 -7.73 1.90 -4.25
C GLU A 6 -6.44 2.14 -5.04
N ARG A 7 -5.31 1.80 -4.43
CA ARG A 7 -4.00 1.81 -5.09
C ARG A 7 -3.27 0.51 -4.80
N THR A 8 -2.75 -0.10 -5.85
CA THR A 8 -1.91 -1.28 -5.75
C THR A 8 -0.46 -0.90 -6.02
N ILE A 9 0.45 -1.34 -5.16
CA ILE A 9 1.88 -1.21 -5.37
C ILE A 9 2.53 -2.59 -5.50
N THR A 10 3.55 -2.67 -6.35
CA THR A 10 4.32 -3.89 -6.56
C THR A 10 5.66 -3.79 -5.86
N ILE A 11 5.95 -4.76 -5.01
CA ILE A 11 7.22 -4.90 -4.29
C ILE A 11 7.95 -6.08 -4.92
N THR A 12 9.15 -5.84 -5.45
CA THR A 12 9.94 -6.88 -6.13
C THR A 12 11.16 -7.24 -5.31
N SER A 13 11.26 -8.51 -4.92
CA SER A 13 12.49 -9.09 -4.39
C SER A 13 13.41 -9.45 -5.56
N ASN A 14 14.57 -8.80 -5.69
CA ASN A 14 15.53 -9.10 -6.77
C ASN A 14 16.47 -10.26 -6.41
N LYS A 15 17.08 -10.90 -7.41
CA LYS A 15 18.00 -12.05 -7.20
C LYS A 15 19.23 -11.70 -6.35
N LYS A 16 19.71 -10.45 -6.41
CA LYS A 16 20.86 -9.97 -5.64
C LYS A 16 20.54 -9.82 -4.15
N TYR A 17 19.29 -9.52 -3.83
CA TYR A 17 18.79 -9.31 -2.48
C TYR A 17 17.43 -9.98 -2.31
N PRO A 18 17.39 -11.32 -2.22
CA PRO A 18 16.16 -12.03 -1.96
C PRO A 18 15.67 -11.71 -0.54
N PHE A 19 14.35 -11.54 -0.39
CA PHE A 19 13.66 -11.45 0.89
C PHE A 19 12.23 -12.00 0.78
N LYS A 20 11.66 -12.39 1.91
CA LYS A 20 10.24 -12.72 2.06
C LYS A 20 9.60 -11.76 3.03
N ILE A 21 8.37 -11.35 2.75
CA ILE A 21 7.56 -10.62 3.71
C ILE A 21 6.94 -11.64 4.66
N VAL A 22 7.26 -11.52 5.95
CA VAL A 22 6.79 -12.42 7.02
C VAL A 22 5.66 -11.83 7.85
N ASN A 23 5.51 -10.50 7.84
CA ASN A 23 4.42 -9.82 8.53
C ASN A 23 4.09 -8.49 7.83
N THR A 24 2.82 -8.12 7.83
CA THR A 24 2.28 -6.88 7.26
C THR A 24 1.33 -6.27 8.29
N SER A 25 1.65 -5.07 8.76
CA SER A 25 0.82 -4.39 9.78
C SER A 25 0.69 -2.90 9.49
N ALA A 26 -0.51 -2.35 9.69
CA ALA A 26 -0.69 -0.90 9.75
C ALA A 26 -0.38 -0.39 11.16
N LYS A 27 0.12 0.85 11.24
CA LYS A 27 0.37 1.52 12.52
C LYS A 27 -0.93 1.93 13.20
N VAL A 28 -1.89 2.47 12.45
CA VAL A 28 -3.21 2.88 12.97
C VAL A 28 -4.33 2.04 12.37
N GLY A 29 -4.34 1.83 11.06
CA GLY A 29 -5.29 0.98 10.35
C GLY A 29 -6.75 1.48 10.35
N ARG A 30 -7.00 2.73 10.72
CA ARG A 30 -8.36 3.26 10.92
C ARG A 30 -9.03 3.71 9.63
N ASP A 31 -8.29 4.43 8.79
CA ASP A 31 -8.81 5.07 7.58
C ASP A 31 -8.46 4.27 6.30
N ILE A 32 -7.83 3.11 6.46
CA ILE A 32 -7.34 2.27 5.35
C ILE A 32 -7.65 0.80 5.57
N SER A 33 -7.88 0.09 4.47
CA SER A 33 -7.80 -1.37 4.38
C SER A 33 -6.62 -1.72 3.49
N TYR A 34 -5.93 -2.83 3.76
CA TYR A 34 -4.83 -3.29 2.93
C TYR A 34 -4.82 -4.80 2.78
N GLU A 35 -4.29 -5.26 1.65
CA GLU A 35 -4.14 -6.68 1.34
C GLU A 35 -2.78 -6.90 0.67
N LEU A 36 -2.00 -7.85 1.20
CA LEU A 36 -0.73 -8.26 0.60
C LEU A 36 -0.89 -9.64 -0.05
N LYS A 37 -0.58 -9.74 -1.34
CA LYS A 37 -0.55 -11.00 -2.10
C LYS A 37 0.87 -11.32 -2.54
N GLU A 38 1.31 -12.56 -2.35
CA GLU A 38 2.54 -13.07 -2.98
C GLU A 38 2.22 -13.48 -4.43
N VAL A 39 2.98 -12.95 -5.37
CA VAL A 39 2.90 -13.25 -6.80
C VAL A 39 4.23 -13.87 -7.22
N LYS A 40 4.19 -15.13 -7.68
CA LYS A 40 5.40 -15.80 -8.17
C LYS A 40 5.72 -15.31 -9.59
N ASN A 41 6.97 -14.88 -9.82
CA ASN A 41 7.49 -14.65 -11.16
C ASN A 41 8.78 -15.45 -11.39
N SER A 42 9.10 -15.67 -12.66
CA SER A 42 10.34 -16.31 -13.14
C SER A 42 11.63 -15.75 -12.54
N ASP A 43 11.63 -14.48 -12.14
CA ASP A 43 12.83 -13.75 -11.70
C ASP A 43 12.95 -13.55 -10.18
N GLY A 44 11.98 -14.05 -9.41
CA GLY A 44 11.95 -13.91 -7.95
C GLY A 44 10.53 -13.77 -7.40
N LYS A 45 10.45 -13.51 -6.09
CA LYS A 45 9.17 -13.23 -5.44
C LYS A 45 8.73 -11.79 -5.71
N LYS A 46 7.50 -11.62 -6.17
CA LYS A 46 6.82 -10.32 -6.21
C LYS A 46 5.74 -10.32 -5.16
N TYR A 47 5.45 -9.14 -4.64
CA TYR A 47 4.34 -8.93 -3.74
C TYR A 47 3.49 -7.79 -4.27
N SER A 48 2.18 -7.94 -4.19
CA SER A 48 1.19 -6.92 -4.55
C SER A 48 0.53 -6.46 -3.27
N LEU A 49 0.77 -5.20 -2.89
CA LEU A 49 0.10 -4.56 -1.75
C LEU A 49 -1.00 -3.65 -2.30
N SER A 50 -2.26 -4.05 -2.12
CA SER A 50 -3.42 -3.18 -2.34
C SER A 50 -3.71 -2.38 -1.08
N VAL A 51 -3.97 -1.09 -1.24
CA VAL A 51 -4.39 -0.18 -0.16
C VAL A 51 -5.65 0.55 -0.62
N LYS A 52 -6.71 0.42 0.17
CA LYS A 52 -8.02 1.01 -0.08
C LYS A 52 -8.34 2.05 0.99
N ASN A 53 -8.79 3.22 0.54
CA ASN A 53 -9.29 4.27 1.41
C ASN A 53 -10.66 3.87 2.00
N LEU A 54 -10.78 3.93 3.32
CA LEU A 54 -12.06 3.76 4.03
C LEU A 54 -12.67 5.09 4.47
N LYS A 55 -11.89 6.18 4.44
CA LYS A 55 -12.36 7.49 4.87
C LYS A 55 -13.36 8.09 3.88
N THR A 56 -14.58 8.33 4.34
CA THR A 56 -15.65 8.95 3.53
C THR A 56 -15.80 10.46 3.75
N GLN A 57 -15.31 10.97 4.88
CA GLN A 57 -15.38 12.38 5.25
C GLN A 57 -14.18 13.16 4.71
N ARG A 58 -14.42 14.44 4.36
CA ARG A 58 -13.36 15.38 3.98
C ARG A 58 -12.28 15.45 5.06
N GLY A 59 -11.03 15.50 4.63
CA GLY A 59 -9.89 15.65 5.52
C GLY A 59 -8.68 14.82 5.10
N ARG A 60 -7.61 14.98 5.86
CA ARG A 60 -6.35 14.26 5.65
C ARG A 60 -6.23 13.10 6.63
N TYR A 61 -5.55 12.04 6.19
CA TYR A 61 -5.10 10.96 7.08
C TYR A 61 -3.71 10.51 6.67
N HIS A 62 -2.99 10.02 7.67
CA HIS A 62 -1.62 9.55 7.54
C HIS A 62 -1.52 8.22 8.27
N ASP A 63 -1.03 7.21 7.59
CA ASP A 63 -0.77 5.89 8.16
C ASP A 63 0.55 5.33 7.65
N ILE A 64 1.03 4.29 8.32
CA ILE A 64 2.24 3.57 7.95
C ILE A 64 1.89 2.09 7.87
N ILE A 65 2.15 1.47 6.72
CA ILE A 65 2.14 0.01 6.57
C ILE A 65 3.59 -0.46 6.67
N SER A 66 3.85 -1.31 7.65
CA SER A 66 5.17 -1.89 7.90
C SER A 66 5.18 -3.34 7.45
N LEU A 67 6.15 -3.67 6.58
CA LEU A 67 6.33 -4.99 6.01
C LEU A 67 7.61 -5.58 6.59
N LYS A 68 7.48 -6.51 7.53
CA LYS A 68 8.66 -7.19 8.11
C LYS A 68 9.19 -8.21 7.11
N THR A 69 10.50 -8.23 6.94
CA THR A 69 11.18 -9.21 6.09
C THR A 69 11.93 -10.25 6.92
N ASP A 70 12.24 -11.39 6.32
CA ASP A 70 13.07 -12.43 6.91
C ASP A 70 14.58 -12.11 6.91
N LYS A 71 14.98 -10.93 6.43
CA LYS A 71 16.39 -10.60 6.16
C LYS A 71 16.97 -9.57 7.14
N ASN A 72 18.15 -9.87 7.67
CA ASN A 72 18.99 -8.91 8.39
C ASN A 72 20.09 -8.38 7.43
N PRO A 73 20.40 -7.07 7.35
CA PRO A 73 20.01 -5.96 8.25
C PRO A 73 18.80 -5.12 7.79
N LEU A 74 17.98 -5.60 6.84
CA LEU A 74 16.79 -4.87 6.34
C LEU A 74 15.49 -5.53 6.85
N PRO A 75 15.23 -5.49 8.16
CA PRO A 75 14.12 -6.24 8.76
C PRO A 75 12.75 -5.68 8.37
N GLU A 76 12.66 -4.47 7.78
CA GLU A 76 11.40 -3.79 7.58
C GLU A 76 11.39 -2.86 6.36
N ILE A 77 10.32 -2.95 5.56
CA ILE A 77 10.00 -2.01 4.48
C ILE A 77 8.83 -1.16 4.95
N ILE A 78 9.01 0.17 4.93
CA ILE A 78 8.02 1.13 5.41
C ILE A 78 7.30 1.77 4.23
N ILE A 79 5.98 1.59 4.17
CA ILE A 79 5.11 2.23 3.20
C ILE A 79 4.31 3.33 3.90
N ARG A 80 4.54 4.58 3.49
CA ARG A 80 3.76 5.73 3.99
C ARG A 80 2.49 5.87 3.17
N VAL A 81 1.35 5.90 3.84
CA VAL A 81 0.04 6.12 3.22
C VAL A 81 -0.44 7.50 3.62
N ILE A 82 -0.66 8.36 2.62
CA ILE A 82 -1.17 9.72 2.82
C ILE A 82 -2.40 9.87 1.96
N GLY A 83 -3.53 10.18 2.61
CA GLY A 83 -4.78 10.48 1.93
C GLY A 83 -5.18 11.93 2.15
N ASN A 84 -5.62 12.58 1.08
CA ASN A 84 -6.26 13.88 1.13
C ASN A 84 -7.64 13.77 0.47
N ILE A 85 -8.68 13.61 1.29
CA ILE A 85 -10.06 13.52 0.81
C ILE A 85 -10.60 14.95 0.71
N THR A 86 -10.68 15.45 -0.52
CA THR A 86 -11.31 16.73 -0.84
C THR A 86 -12.71 16.49 -1.39
N ASP A 87 -13.50 17.55 -1.44
CA ASP A 87 -14.75 17.52 -2.20
C ASP A 87 -14.44 17.19 -3.67
N ILE A 88 -15.34 16.44 -4.32
CA ILE A 88 -15.19 16.10 -5.73
C ILE A 88 -15.39 17.40 -6.51
N ASP A 89 -14.31 17.98 -7.02
CA ASP A 89 -14.43 19.01 -8.06
C ASP A 89 -14.93 18.32 -9.34
N PRO A 90 -16.13 18.67 -9.87
CA PRO A 90 -16.68 18.06 -11.07
C PRO A 90 -15.75 18.12 -12.30
N LYS A 91 -14.74 19.00 -12.30
CA LYS A 91 -13.79 19.19 -13.41
C LYS A 91 -12.56 18.28 -13.38
N SER A 92 -12.35 17.49 -12.33
CA SER A 92 -11.14 16.66 -12.17
C SER A 92 -11.21 15.29 -12.86
N GLN A 93 -12.36 14.93 -13.43
CA GLN A 93 -12.50 13.78 -14.32
C GLN A 93 -12.32 14.21 -15.77
N LYS A 94 -11.09 14.57 -16.15
CA LYS A 94 -10.72 14.53 -17.57
C LYS A 94 -10.18 13.12 -17.86
N PRO A 95 -10.85 12.32 -18.72
CA PRO A 95 -10.23 11.12 -19.25
C PRO A 95 -9.00 11.52 -20.07
N LYS A 96 -7.91 10.78 -19.89
CA LYS A 96 -6.76 10.81 -20.78
C LYS A 96 -7.07 9.96 -22.01
#